data_AF-A0A6G2XNR8-F1
#
_entry.id   AF-A0A6G2XNR8-F1
#
_cell.length_a   1.000
_cell.length_b   1.000
_cell.length_c   1.000
_cell.angle_alpha   90.00
_cell.angle_beta   90.00
_cell.angle_gamma   90.00
#
_symmetry.space_group_name_H-M   'P 1'
#
loop_
_entity.id
_entity.type
_entity.pdbx_description
1 polymer ?
#
loop_
_entity_poly.entity_id
_entity_poly.type
_entity_poly.pdbx_seq_one_letter_code
_entity_poly.pdbx_strand_id
1 'polypeptide(L)'
;MAGPGVEESAPSAVLACGEIRTCLLPTRQALDIRAAAQFLGLRADERVLLSERPNLYARSPDTLTGVDCPLPSANGARVRAVGTVAARAALTEGRVLQTSAYFRLPATGPDQRRPWGHYLVRPGVLEPFGKLPHEAVAQGVLDGGRPGDLDVGLIADGLLTRLLRHPLLDHCPPLRSRPTRLRWAALPAHPGDGPTLERFTLAEDELRTVRLRVPEGTDSAEIAGLCDDLALHDWLLTTVVRMLDGIALGSGAPPARTRSGAEDRPAVLTTLRPAVDHLLHLWMPRARVAAALAPLWEALEERPGFTRQWRTLVQRIRDQLALHAVPALYREVEPAP
;
A
#
# COMPACT_ATOMS: atom_id res chain seq x y z
N MET A 1 -4.95 28.09 -44.69
CA MET A 1 -4.48 26.73 -44.35
C MET A 1 -3.64 26.84 -43.10
N ALA A 2 -4.21 26.53 -41.94
CA ALA A 2 -3.53 26.54 -40.65
C ALA A 2 -3.00 25.13 -40.37
N GLY A 3 -1.71 25.04 -40.02
CA GLY A 3 -1.03 23.77 -39.72
C GLY A 3 -1.59 23.09 -38.46
N PRO A 4 -1.36 21.79 -38.29
CA PRO A 4 -1.84 21.05 -37.13
C PRO A 4 -1.13 21.57 -35.88
N GLY A 5 -1.91 21.94 -34.87
CA GLY A 5 -1.41 22.33 -33.57
C GLY A 5 -0.59 21.19 -32.98
N VAL A 6 0.63 21.51 -32.56
CA VAL A 6 1.43 20.66 -31.69
C VAL A 6 0.62 20.45 -30.43
N GLU A 7 0.09 19.23 -30.22
CA GLU A 7 -0.32 18.81 -28.89
C GLU A 7 0.88 19.02 -27.98
N GLU A 8 0.76 19.97 -27.06
CA GLU A 8 1.79 20.32 -26.10
C GLU A 8 1.97 19.10 -25.19
N SER A 9 2.86 18.19 -25.61
CA SER A 9 3.24 16.99 -24.87
C SER A 9 3.52 17.40 -23.44
N ALA A 10 2.81 16.78 -22.48
CA ALA A 10 3.05 17.01 -21.07
C ALA A 10 4.57 16.90 -20.79
N PRO A 11 5.14 17.83 -20.01
CA PRO A 11 6.58 17.85 -19.77
C PRO A 11 7.00 16.50 -19.18
N SER A 12 8.06 15.90 -19.74
CA SER A 12 8.56 14.60 -19.30
C SER A 12 8.87 14.64 -17.81
N ALA A 13 8.22 13.77 -17.05
CA ALA A 13 8.41 13.69 -15.61
C ALA A 13 9.74 13.00 -15.31
N VAL A 14 10.53 13.61 -14.42
CA VAL A 14 11.83 13.06 -13.98
C VAL A 14 11.82 12.58 -12.54
N LEU A 15 10.66 12.65 -11.89
CA LEU A 15 10.44 12.11 -10.56
C LEU A 15 8.94 11.83 -10.37
N ALA A 16 8.60 10.65 -9.89
CA ALA A 16 7.29 10.36 -9.33
C ALA A 16 7.45 9.87 -7.89
N CYS A 17 6.57 10.31 -7.01
CA CYS A 17 6.64 9.99 -5.59
C CYS A 17 5.25 9.69 -5.05
N GLY A 18 5.18 8.92 -3.97
CA GLY A 18 3.93 8.70 -3.28
C GLY A 18 4.08 8.01 -1.93
N GLU A 19 2.95 7.89 -1.25
CA GLU A 19 2.83 7.15 -0.01
C GLU A 19 1.54 6.33 0.01
N ILE A 20 1.64 5.09 0.47
CA ILE A 20 0.52 4.16 0.67
C ILE A 20 0.35 3.87 2.15
N ARG A 21 -0.90 3.87 2.61
CA ARG A 21 -1.31 3.33 3.90
C ARG A 21 -2.08 2.04 3.67
N THR A 22 -1.67 0.96 4.30
CA THR A 22 -2.34 -0.35 4.20
C THR A 22 -2.83 -0.77 5.58
N CYS A 23 -4.10 -1.16 5.70
CA CYS A 23 -4.64 -1.70 6.93
C CYS A 23 -5.76 -2.72 6.69
N LEU A 24 -6.04 -3.54 7.70
CA LEU A 24 -7.27 -4.33 7.71
C LEU A 24 -8.46 -3.38 7.91
N LEU A 25 -9.49 -3.57 7.09
CA LEU A 25 -10.75 -2.85 7.22
C LEU A 25 -11.42 -3.28 8.54
N PRO A 26 -11.86 -2.33 9.39
CA PRO A 26 -12.40 -2.66 10.71
C PRO A 26 -13.86 -3.11 10.58
N THR A 27 -14.07 -4.24 9.92
CA THR A 27 -15.37 -4.89 9.79
C THR A 27 -15.26 -6.39 10.03
N ARG A 28 -16.27 -6.98 10.69
CA ARG A 28 -16.31 -8.41 10.95
C ARG A 28 -16.49 -9.21 9.66
N GLN A 29 -17.38 -8.78 8.77
CA GLN A 29 -17.64 -9.43 7.49
C GLN A 29 -17.01 -8.65 6.33
N ALA A 30 -16.54 -9.36 5.30
CA ALA A 30 -15.94 -8.72 4.14
C ALA A 30 -17.04 -7.88 3.47
N LEU A 31 -16.69 -6.66 3.04
CA LEU A 31 -17.61 -5.92 2.20
C LEU A 31 -17.75 -6.64 0.86
N ASP A 32 -18.99 -6.95 0.48
CA ASP A 32 -19.27 -7.49 -0.86
C ASP A 32 -18.99 -6.43 -1.94
N ILE A 33 -19.09 -6.83 -3.21
CA ILE A 33 -18.80 -5.95 -4.35
C ILE A 33 -19.66 -4.68 -4.38
N ARG A 34 -20.92 -4.74 -3.92
CA ARG A 34 -21.84 -3.58 -3.91
C ARG A 34 -21.49 -2.63 -2.77
N ALA A 35 -21.28 -3.17 -1.57
CA ALA A 35 -20.84 -2.41 -0.41
C ALA A 35 -19.47 -1.78 -0.64
N ALA A 36 -18.54 -2.47 -1.30
CA ALA A 36 -17.24 -1.94 -1.71
C ALA A 36 -17.37 -0.77 -2.69
N ALA A 37 -18.25 -0.88 -3.69
CA ALA A 37 -18.53 0.21 -4.63
C ALA A 37 -19.15 1.43 -3.94
N GLN A 38 -20.06 1.22 -2.99
CA GLN A 38 -20.63 2.31 -2.19
C GLN A 38 -19.56 2.96 -1.29
N PHE A 39 -18.77 2.14 -0.60
CA PHE A 39 -17.72 2.57 0.32
C PHE A 39 -16.63 3.40 -0.38
N LEU A 40 -16.24 3.02 -1.60
CA LEU A 40 -15.22 3.71 -2.40
C LEU A 40 -15.77 4.77 -3.35
N GLY A 41 -17.08 5.09 -3.27
CA GLY A 41 -17.75 6.14 -4.04
C GLY A 41 -17.34 7.55 -3.63
N LEU A 42 -16.04 7.87 -3.74
CA LEU A 42 -15.46 9.14 -3.28
C LEU A 42 -15.84 10.35 -4.14
N ARG A 43 -16.24 10.10 -5.39
CA ARG A 43 -16.61 11.08 -6.42
C ARG A 43 -17.96 10.67 -7.01
N ALA A 44 -18.81 11.65 -7.30
CA ALA A 44 -20.14 11.42 -7.86
C ALA A 44 -20.12 11.34 -9.39
N ASP A 45 -19.11 11.93 -10.01
CA ASP A 45 -18.94 12.06 -11.46
C ASP A 45 -18.17 10.89 -12.09
N GLU A 46 -17.55 10.03 -11.29
CA GLU A 46 -16.75 8.91 -11.75
C GLU A 46 -17.06 7.64 -10.96
N ARG A 47 -17.02 6.49 -11.64
CA ARG A 47 -17.40 5.20 -11.04
C ARG A 47 -16.22 4.53 -10.38
N VAL A 48 -16.50 3.75 -9.33
CA VAL A 48 -15.53 2.81 -8.75
C VAL A 48 -15.23 1.71 -9.77
N LEU A 49 -13.95 1.45 -9.98
CA LEU A 49 -13.48 0.35 -10.82
C LEU A 49 -13.52 -0.94 -10.01
N LEU A 50 -14.11 -1.98 -10.59
CA LEU A 50 -14.33 -3.27 -9.94
C LEU A 50 -13.72 -4.38 -10.78
N SER A 51 -13.14 -5.37 -10.10
CA SER A 51 -12.55 -6.54 -10.72
C SER A 51 -12.82 -7.75 -9.81
N GLU A 52 -13.39 -8.82 -10.35
CA GLU A 52 -13.68 -10.04 -9.57
C GLU A 52 -12.55 -11.08 -9.63
N ARG A 53 -11.62 -10.92 -10.58
CA ARG A 53 -10.53 -11.86 -10.84
C ARG A 53 -9.18 -11.16 -10.86
N PRO A 54 -8.11 -11.78 -10.32
CA PRO A 54 -8.10 -13.10 -9.67
C PRO A 54 -8.76 -13.13 -8.29
N ASN A 55 -8.92 -11.96 -7.67
CA ASN A 55 -9.63 -11.73 -6.41
C ASN A 55 -10.56 -10.51 -6.58
N LEU A 56 -11.57 -10.37 -5.72
CA LEU A 56 -12.40 -9.18 -5.65
C LEU A 56 -11.52 -7.97 -5.31
N TYR A 57 -11.61 -6.93 -6.13
CA TYR A 57 -10.85 -5.71 -5.98
C TYR A 57 -11.71 -4.53 -6.43
N ALA A 58 -11.76 -3.51 -5.59
CA ALA A 58 -12.44 -2.26 -5.87
C ALA A 58 -11.43 -1.11 -5.75
N ARG A 59 -11.48 -0.15 -6.67
CA ARG A 59 -10.62 1.04 -6.66
C ARG A 59 -11.44 2.29 -6.91
N SER A 60 -11.31 3.26 -6.02
CA SER A 60 -11.95 4.57 -6.19
C SER A 60 -11.36 5.29 -7.40
N PRO A 61 -12.12 6.21 -8.00
CA PRO A 61 -11.54 7.25 -8.84
C PRO A 61 -10.55 8.11 -8.06
N ASP A 62 -9.65 8.78 -8.77
CA ASP A 62 -8.64 9.64 -8.17
C ASP A 62 -9.29 10.95 -7.69
N THR A 63 -8.98 11.33 -6.46
CA THR A 63 -9.30 12.65 -5.89
C THR A 63 -8.07 13.54 -5.97
N LEU A 64 -8.26 14.84 -6.22
CA LEU A 64 -7.15 15.77 -6.39
C LEU A 64 -7.10 16.76 -5.22
N THR A 65 -5.92 16.89 -4.63
CA THR A 65 -5.64 17.91 -3.61
C THR A 65 -4.68 18.93 -4.20
N GLY A 66 -5.12 20.18 -4.30
CA GLY A 66 -4.26 21.29 -4.70
C GLY A 66 -3.24 21.62 -3.61
N VAL A 67 -1.97 21.74 -3.98
CA VAL A 67 -0.88 22.06 -3.05
C VAL A 67 -0.03 23.21 -3.58
N ASP A 68 0.50 24.01 -2.65
CA ASP A 68 1.41 25.12 -2.91
C ASP A 68 2.37 25.23 -1.72
N CYS A 69 3.46 24.47 -1.76
CA CYS A 69 4.38 24.32 -0.63
C CYS A 69 5.79 23.92 -1.09
N PRO A 70 6.82 24.05 -0.22
CA PRO A 70 8.14 23.49 -0.46
C PRO A 70 8.11 21.97 -0.63
N LEU A 71 8.92 21.45 -1.55
CA LEU A 71 9.20 20.03 -1.66
C LEU A 71 10.21 19.62 -0.60
N PRO A 72 10.07 18.42 -0.01
CA PRO A 72 11.09 17.88 0.88
C PRO A 72 12.38 17.61 0.11
N SER A 73 13.53 17.96 0.68
CA SER A 73 14.84 17.75 0.04
C SER A 73 15.92 17.38 1.05
N ALA A 74 16.67 16.31 0.78
CA ALA A 74 17.76 15.84 1.64
C ALA A 74 18.97 16.80 1.69
N ASN A 75 19.18 17.61 0.64
CA ASN A 75 20.28 18.58 0.58
C ASN A 75 19.91 19.97 1.15
N GLY A 76 18.70 20.13 1.71
CA GLY A 76 18.22 21.38 2.26
C GLY A 76 17.72 22.41 1.24
N ALA A 77 17.73 22.10 -0.07
CA ALA A 77 17.12 22.96 -1.07
C ALA A 77 15.62 23.14 -0.82
N ARG A 78 15.14 24.38 -0.80
CA ARG A 78 13.70 24.70 -0.60
C ARG A 78 13.04 25.04 -1.92
N VAL A 79 12.82 24.01 -2.74
CA VAL A 79 12.13 24.18 -4.02
C VAL A 79 10.63 24.21 -3.77
N ARG A 80 10.00 25.36 -3.98
CA ARG A 80 8.54 25.49 -3.92
C ARG A 80 7.93 24.81 -5.16
N ALA A 81 6.86 24.06 -4.97
CA ALA A 81 6.10 23.47 -6.06
C ALA A 81 4.60 23.74 -5.90
N VAL A 82 3.93 23.87 -7.03
CA VAL A 82 2.49 24.11 -7.09
C VAL A 82 1.86 23.13 -8.05
N GLY A 83 0.72 22.56 -7.67
CA GLY A 83 0.03 21.63 -8.53
C GLY A 83 -1.03 20.83 -7.79
N THR A 84 -1.27 19.61 -8.27
CA THR A 84 -2.20 18.68 -7.65
C THR A 84 -1.51 17.36 -7.27
N VAL A 85 -1.88 16.83 -6.11
CA VAL A 85 -1.55 15.46 -5.69
C VAL A 85 -2.79 14.60 -5.91
N ALA A 86 -2.62 13.48 -6.60
CA ALA A 86 -3.67 12.49 -6.79
C ALA A 86 -3.74 11.57 -5.57
N ALA A 87 -4.94 11.25 -5.11
CA ALA A 87 -5.16 10.30 -4.03
C ALA A 87 -6.33 9.37 -4.33
N ARG A 88 -6.17 8.09 -4.03
CA ARG A 88 -7.16 7.04 -4.29
C ARG A 88 -7.19 6.02 -3.16
N ALA A 89 -8.27 5.26 -3.11
CA ALA A 89 -8.41 4.13 -2.21
C ALA A 89 -8.70 2.85 -2.98
N ALA A 90 -8.18 1.74 -2.48
CA ALA A 90 -8.41 0.41 -3.01
C ALA A 90 -8.82 -0.54 -1.88
N LEU A 91 -9.68 -1.50 -2.20
CA LEU A 91 -10.16 -2.52 -1.29
C LEU A 91 -9.99 -3.90 -1.93
N THR A 92 -9.17 -4.74 -1.31
CA THR A 92 -8.93 -6.12 -1.74
C THR A 92 -9.79 -7.07 -0.90
N GLU A 93 -10.61 -7.88 -1.58
CA GLU A 93 -11.53 -8.89 -1.02
C GLU A 93 -12.45 -8.35 0.07
N GLY A 94 -12.78 -7.05 0.04
CA GLY A 94 -13.60 -6.43 1.09
C GLY A 94 -12.90 -6.39 2.46
N ARG A 95 -11.59 -6.66 2.53
CA ARG A 95 -10.82 -6.87 3.77
C ARG A 95 -9.66 -5.93 3.95
N VAL A 96 -8.84 -5.70 2.93
CA VAL A 96 -7.63 -4.87 3.07
C VAL A 96 -7.85 -3.56 2.37
N LEU A 97 -7.85 -2.48 3.15
CA LEU A 97 -7.95 -1.11 2.68
C LEU A 97 -6.56 -0.54 2.43
N GLN A 98 -6.37 0.02 1.25
CA GLN A 98 -5.21 0.80 0.90
C GLN A 98 -5.65 2.21 0.51
N THR A 99 -4.95 3.22 1.02
CA THR A 99 -5.09 4.60 0.55
C THR A 99 -3.74 5.08 0.07
N SER A 100 -3.70 5.58 -1.16
CA SER A 100 -2.48 5.95 -1.87
C SER A 100 -2.59 7.40 -2.28
N ALA A 101 -1.54 8.18 -2.06
CA ALA A 101 -1.40 9.52 -2.60
C ALA A 101 -0.08 9.63 -3.35
N TYR A 102 -0.10 10.23 -4.52
CA TYR A 102 1.05 10.27 -5.42
C TYR A 102 1.02 11.47 -6.35
N PHE A 103 2.19 11.82 -6.86
CA PHE A 103 2.36 12.91 -7.81
C PHE A 103 3.61 12.69 -8.66
N ARG A 104 3.72 13.47 -9.74
CA ARG A 104 4.91 13.53 -10.60
C ARG A 104 5.41 14.96 -10.76
N LEU A 105 6.71 15.10 -11.00
CA LEU A 105 7.41 16.36 -11.19
C LEU A 105 8.19 16.36 -12.51
N PRO A 106 8.09 17.42 -13.32
CA PRO A 106 9.02 17.67 -14.43
C PRO A 106 10.38 18.16 -13.92
N ALA A 107 11.40 18.10 -14.77
CA ALA A 107 12.77 18.54 -14.42
C ALA A 107 12.87 20.04 -14.11
N THR A 108 12.01 20.82 -14.74
CA THR A 108 11.92 22.26 -14.60
C THR A 108 10.45 22.65 -14.61
N GLY A 109 10.13 23.74 -13.92
CA GLY A 109 8.83 24.39 -14.04
C GLY A 109 8.98 25.90 -14.24
N PRO A 110 7.86 26.63 -14.26
CA PRO A 110 7.87 28.06 -14.54
C PRO A 110 8.58 28.85 -13.44
N ASP A 111 9.15 30.00 -13.81
CA ASP A 111 9.81 30.92 -12.87
C ASP A 111 8.83 31.54 -11.87
N GLN A 112 7.54 31.58 -12.23
CA GLN A 112 6.48 32.15 -11.42
C GLN A 112 5.23 31.27 -11.41
N ARG A 113 4.47 31.38 -10.32
CA ARG A 113 3.19 30.71 -10.14
C ARG A 113 2.22 31.01 -11.29
N ARG A 114 1.54 29.98 -11.79
CA ARG A 114 0.48 30.09 -12.80
C ARG A 114 -0.90 30.16 -12.14
N PRO A 115 -1.95 30.61 -12.83
CA PRO A 115 -3.32 30.53 -12.33
C PRO A 115 -3.73 29.08 -12.05
N TRP A 116 -4.64 28.84 -11.10
CA TRP A 116 -5.07 27.47 -10.74
C TRP A 116 -5.59 26.64 -11.92
N GLY A 117 -6.24 27.26 -12.90
CA GLY A 117 -6.70 26.57 -14.12
C GLY A 117 -5.58 25.83 -14.86
N HIS A 118 -4.34 26.35 -14.81
CA HIS A 118 -3.16 25.68 -15.38
C HIS A 118 -2.85 24.36 -14.67
N TYR A 119 -2.96 24.32 -13.34
CA TYR A 119 -2.64 23.13 -12.55
C TYR A 119 -3.79 22.11 -12.52
N LEU A 120 -5.04 22.58 -12.52
CA LEU A 120 -6.22 21.72 -12.42
C LEU A 120 -6.44 20.85 -13.66
N VAL A 121 -5.97 21.28 -14.83
CA VAL A 121 -6.00 20.47 -16.07
C VAL A 121 -4.86 19.45 -16.15
N ARG A 122 -3.96 19.42 -15.14
CA ARG A 122 -2.80 18.51 -15.06
C ARG A 122 -2.86 17.70 -13.76
N PRO A 123 -3.78 16.71 -13.67
CA PRO A 123 -3.98 15.93 -12.47
C PRO A 123 -2.72 15.16 -12.06
N GLY A 124 -2.39 15.21 -10.77
CA GLY A 124 -1.23 14.51 -10.20
C GLY A 124 0.12 15.10 -10.59
N VAL A 125 0.16 16.30 -11.19
CA VAL A 125 1.39 17.00 -11.54
C VAL A 125 1.65 18.13 -10.54
N LEU A 126 2.86 18.14 -9.98
CA LEU A 126 3.43 19.29 -9.30
C LEU A 126 4.46 19.94 -10.21
N GLU A 127 4.45 21.26 -10.31
CA GLU A 127 5.47 22.01 -11.05
C GLU A 127 6.39 22.71 -10.07
N PRO A 128 7.70 22.40 -10.07
CA PRO A 128 8.68 23.10 -9.25
C PRO A 128 8.96 24.50 -9.82
N PHE A 129 9.28 25.46 -8.95
CA PHE A 129 9.80 26.74 -9.40
C PHE A 129 11.29 26.60 -9.71
N GLY A 130 11.65 26.80 -10.98
CA GLY A 130 13.00 26.60 -11.48
C GLY A 130 13.38 25.13 -11.64
N LYS A 131 14.67 24.82 -11.43
CA LYS A 131 15.24 23.48 -11.64
C LYS A 131 15.01 22.57 -10.43
N LEU A 132 14.57 21.34 -10.70
CA LEU A 132 14.37 20.32 -9.69
C LEU A 132 15.67 19.55 -9.37
N PRO A 133 16.16 19.57 -8.11
CA PRO A 133 17.20 18.64 -7.65
C PRO A 133 16.56 17.27 -7.35
N HIS A 134 16.13 16.55 -8.40
CA HIS A 134 15.27 15.37 -8.31
C HIS A 134 15.82 14.27 -7.40
N GLU A 135 17.13 14.02 -7.40
CA GLU A 135 17.76 13.03 -6.50
C GLU A 135 17.60 13.41 -5.01
N ALA A 136 17.81 14.69 -4.69
CA ALA A 136 17.69 15.17 -3.32
C ALA A 136 16.23 15.23 -2.86
N VAL A 137 15.30 15.55 -3.78
CA VAL A 137 13.86 15.53 -3.50
C VAL A 137 13.35 14.11 -3.31
N ALA A 138 13.78 13.17 -4.17
CA ALA A 138 13.43 11.75 -4.02
C ALA A 138 13.84 11.24 -2.64
N GLN A 139 15.09 11.49 -2.22
CA GLN A 139 15.54 11.12 -0.88
C GLN A 139 14.77 11.84 0.23
N GLY A 140 14.52 13.16 0.07
CA GLY A 140 13.77 13.95 1.04
C GLY A 140 12.34 13.44 1.27
N VAL A 141 11.66 12.97 0.22
CA VAL A 141 10.34 12.33 0.34
C VAL A 141 10.45 11.03 1.14
N LEU A 142 11.43 10.18 0.85
CA LEU A 142 11.61 8.91 1.57
C LEU A 142 11.90 9.14 3.07
N ASP A 143 12.68 10.17 3.39
CA ASP A 143 13.00 10.57 4.76
C ASP A 143 11.82 11.21 5.51
N GLY A 144 10.79 11.68 4.79
CA GLY A 144 9.57 12.27 5.36
C GLY A 144 9.55 13.78 5.48
N GLY A 145 10.53 14.48 4.89
CA GLY A 145 10.56 15.94 4.85
C GLY A 145 10.68 16.63 6.21
N ARG A 146 10.58 17.97 6.20
CA ARG A 146 10.56 18.81 7.39
C ARG A 146 9.17 19.41 7.59
N PRO A 147 8.85 19.90 8.81
CA PRO A 147 7.62 20.65 9.02
C PRO A 147 7.46 21.81 8.03
N GLY A 148 6.32 21.83 7.33
CA GLY A 148 6.01 22.83 6.31
C GLY A 148 6.41 22.44 4.89
N ASP A 149 7.14 21.33 4.69
CA ASP A 149 7.30 20.73 3.37
C ASP A 149 6.04 19.94 2.99
N LEU A 150 5.93 19.56 1.72
CA LEU A 150 4.88 18.68 1.23
C LEU A 150 4.93 17.32 1.93
N ASP A 151 3.86 17.00 2.66
CA ASP A 151 3.62 15.68 3.24
C ASP A 151 2.50 14.96 2.48
N VAL A 152 2.91 14.07 1.58
CA VAL A 152 2.00 13.23 0.79
C VAL A 152 1.27 12.23 1.68
N GLY A 153 1.95 11.79 2.74
CA GLY A 153 1.40 10.87 3.73
C GLY A 153 0.20 11.45 4.46
N LEU A 154 0.17 12.75 4.74
CA LEU A 154 -1.01 13.42 5.30
C LEU A 154 -2.22 13.37 4.36
N ILE A 155 -2.01 13.43 3.05
CA ILE A 155 -3.10 13.33 2.07
C ILE A 155 -3.67 11.91 2.05
N ALA A 156 -2.80 10.89 2.00
CA ALA A 156 -3.22 9.49 2.08
C ALA A 156 -3.89 9.17 3.43
N ASP A 157 -3.33 9.64 4.54
CA ASP A 157 -3.86 9.43 5.89
C ASP A 157 -5.18 10.17 6.15
N GLY A 158 -5.34 11.37 5.57
CA GLY A 158 -6.60 12.10 5.57
C GLY A 158 -7.71 11.33 4.85
N LEU A 159 -7.39 10.74 3.69
CA LEU A 159 -8.31 9.86 2.96
C LEU A 159 -8.65 8.60 3.78
N LEU A 160 -7.65 7.97 4.39
CA LEU A 160 -7.85 6.82 5.27
C LEU A 160 -8.77 7.17 6.45
N THR A 161 -8.50 8.28 7.13
CA THR A 161 -9.29 8.75 8.28
C THR A 161 -10.74 9.00 7.88
N ARG A 162 -10.98 9.55 6.69
CA ARG A 162 -12.33 9.73 6.15
C ARG A 162 -13.03 8.39 5.93
N LEU A 163 -12.36 7.43 5.31
CA LEU A 163 -12.92 6.10 5.01
C LEU A 163 -13.16 5.28 6.27
N LEU A 164 -12.28 5.33 7.26
CA LEU A 164 -12.44 4.62 8.53
C LEU A 164 -13.62 5.15 9.37
N ARG A 165 -14.19 6.31 9.04
CA ARG A 165 -15.41 6.85 9.68
C ARG A 165 -16.69 6.50 8.92
N HIS A 166 -16.60 5.70 7.86
CA HIS A 166 -17.76 5.37 7.03
C HIS A 166 -18.77 4.50 7.81
N PRO A 167 -20.08 4.76 7.71
CA PRO A 167 -21.11 4.05 8.50
C PRO A 167 -21.29 2.57 8.15
N LEU A 168 -20.63 2.08 7.10
CA LEU A 168 -20.63 0.64 6.75
C LEU A 168 -19.68 -0.18 7.63
N LEU A 169 -18.87 0.47 8.47
CA LEU A 169 -17.87 -0.21 9.29
C LEU A 169 -18.42 -0.45 10.69
N ASP A 170 -18.39 -1.71 11.13
CA ASP A 170 -18.85 -2.15 12.45
C ASP A 170 -17.76 -2.05 13.54
N HIS A 171 -16.54 -1.70 13.16
CA HIS A 171 -15.36 -1.59 14.02
C HIS A 171 -14.97 -2.88 14.79
N CYS A 172 -15.40 -4.04 14.29
CA CYS A 172 -15.15 -5.36 14.88
C CYS A 172 -14.31 -6.25 13.96
N PRO A 173 -13.03 -5.91 13.67
CA PRO A 173 -12.21 -6.70 12.77
C PRO A 173 -12.00 -8.14 13.30
N PRO A 174 -11.90 -9.14 12.40
CA PRO A 174 -11.76 -10.55 12.80
C PRO A 174 -10.39 -10.89 13.39
N LEU A 175 -9.39 -10.01 13.21
CA LEU A 175 -8.06 -10.14 13.78
C LEU A 175 -7.43 -8.77 14.02
N ARG A 176 -6.49 -8.70 14.97
CA ARG A 176 -5.70 -7.49 15.19
C ARG A 176 -4.56 -7.44 14.19
N SER A 177 -4.42 -6.31 13.52
CA SER A 177 -3.28 -6.01 12.64
C SER A 177 -2.82 -4.59 12.90
N ARG A 178 -1.57 -4.29 12.55
CA ARG A 178 -1.06 -2.92 12.57
C ARG A 178 -1.12 -2.37 11.15
N PRO A 179 -1.51 -1.10 10.96
CA PRO A 179 -1.41 -0.45 9.67
C PRO A 179 0.07 -0.30 9.29
N THR A 180 0.36 -0.34 7.99
CA THR A 180 1.71 -0.11 7.47
C THR A 180 1.73 1.10 6.54
N ARG A 181 2.90 1.71 6.41
CA ARG A 181 3.12 2.90 5.59
C ARG A 181 4.24 2.62 4.63
N LEU A 182 4.04 2.82 3.33
CA LEU A 182 5.07 2.65 2.31
C LEU A 182 5.25 3.97 1.56
N ARG A 183 6.44 4.56 1.67
CA ARG A 183 6.87 5.71 0.86
C ARG A 183 7.65 5.21 -0.33
N TRP A 184 7.45 5.83 -1.47
CA TRP A 184 8.19 5.47 -2.67
C TRP A 184 8.60 6.68 -3.49
N ALA A 185 9.73 6.52 -4.18
CA ALA A 185 10.24 7.48 -5.15
C ALA A 185 10.76 6.74 -6.38
N ALA A 186 10.34 7.21 -7.55
CA ALA A 186 10.63 6.66 -8.86
C ALA A 186 11.38 7.70 -9.69
N LEU A 187 12.61 7.34 -10.06
CA LEU A 187 13.51 8.17 -10.85
C LEU A 187 13.63 7.63 -12.27
N PRO A 188 14.10 8.42 -13.25
CA PRO A 188 14.42 7.92 -14.57
C PRO A 188 15.55 6.88 -14.48
N ALA A 189 15.35 5.77 -15.21
CA ALA A 189 16.41 4.83 -15.56
C ALA A 189 17.35 5.48 -16.59
N HIS A 190 18.58 4.98 -16.70
CA HIS A 190 19.47 5.45 -17.78
C HIS A 190 18.91 5.02 -19.14
N PRO A 191 19.21 5.77 -20.22
CA PRO A 191 18.77 5.39 -21.55
C PRO A 191 19.21 3.97 -21.93
N GLY A 192 18.24 3.10 -22.24
CA GLY A 192 18.48 1.69 -22.59
C GLY A 192 18.38 0.71 -21.42
N ASP A 193 18.33 1.19 -20.17
CA ASP A 193 18.10 0.35 -19.01
C ASP A 193 16.60 0.04 -18.84
N GLY A 194 16.31 -1.17 -18.38
CA GLY A 194 14.97 -1.55 -17.92
C GLY A 194 14.63 -0.96 -16.55
N PRO A 195 13.39 -1.15 -16.06
CA PRO A 195 13.03 -0.73 -14.72
C PRO A 195 13.81 -1.55 -13.66
N THR A 196 14.33 -0.87 -12.64
CA THR A 196 15.14 -1.48 -11.57
C THR A 196 14.67 -1.06 -10.18
N LEU A 197 14.63 -2.02 -9.25
CA LEU A 197 14.37 -1.77 -7.84
C LEU A 197 15.72 -1.51 -7.16
N GLU A 198 16.03 -0.24 -6.86
CA GLU A 198 17.32 0.12 -6.25
C GLU A 198 17.38 -0.23 -4.77
N ARG A 199 16.28 0.00 -4.05
CA ARG A 199 16.23 -0.20 -2.60
C ARG A 199 14.81 -0.46 -2.12
N PHE A 200 14.68 -1.46 -1.27
CA PHE A 200 13.51 -1.66 -0.41
C PHE A 200 13.99 -1.78 1.03
N THR A 201 13.50 -0.90 1.91
CA THR A 201 13.93 -0.84 3.31
C THR A 201 12.72 -0.92 4.23
N LEU A 202 12.81 -1.83 5.20
CA LEU A 202 11.89 -1.94 6.32
C LEU A 202 12.50 -1.15 7.47
N ALA A 203 11.96 0.03 7.74
CA ALA A 203 12.36 0.86 8.87
C ALA A 203 11.51 0.53 10.12
N GLU A 204 11.80 1.20 11.22
CA GLU A 204 11.02 1.11 12.45
C GLU A 204 9.59 1.67 12.25
N ASP A 205 8.71 1.44 13.23
CA ASP A 205 7.36 2.04 13.29
C ASP A 205 6.46 1.81 12.06
N GLU A 206 6.57 0.63 11.45
CA GLU A 206 5.78 0.24 10.27
C GLU A 206 6.08 1.03 8.99
N LEU A 207 7.16 1.79 8.94
CA LEU A 207 7.56 2.54 7.77
C LEU A 207 8.37 1.66 6.81
N ARG A 208 7.98 1.66 5.55
CA ARG A 208 8.71 1.06 4.43
C ARG A 208 9.10 2.16 3.47
N THR A 209 10.29 2.07 2.90
CA THR A 209 10.73 2.97 1.84
C THR A 209 11.15 2.16 0.60
N VAL A 210 10.73 2.64 -0.56
CA VAL A 210 11.03 2.02 -1.86
C VAL A 210 11.64 3.07 -2.75
N ARG A 211 12.79 2.74 -3.33
CA ARG A 211 13.43 3.55 -4.35
C ARG A 211 13.62 2.72 -5.60
N LEU A 212 13.11 3.24 -6.72
CA LEU A 212 13.10 2.56 -8.00
C LEU A 212 13.54 3.49 -9.12
N ARG A 213 14.05 2.90 -10.21
CA ARG A 213 14.25 3.56 -11.49
C ARG A 213 13.34 2.95 -12.52
N VAL A 214 12.73 3.79 -13.35
CA VAL A 214 11.80 3.38 -14.41
C VAL A 214 12.14 4.11 -15.72
N PRO A 215 11.85 3.50 -16.88
CA PRO A 215 11.99 4.19 -18.16
C PRO A 215 11.26 5.53 -18.17
N GLU A 216 11.84 6.53 -18.85
CA GLU A 216 11.17 7.82 -19.04
C GLU A 216 9.81 7.64 -19.71
N GLY A 217 8.82 8.43 -19.29
CA GLY A 217 7.46 8.35 -19.81
C GLY A 217 6.58 7.24 -19.20
N THR A 218 7.11 6.42 -18.28
CA THR A 218 6.29 5.47 -17.51
C THR A 218 5.19 6.22 -16.74
N ASP A 219 3.95 5.75 -16.82
CA ASP A 219 2.83 6.41 -16.13
C ASP A 219 2.96 6.28 -14.61
N SER A 220 2.95 7.43 -13.94
CA SER A 220 2.87 7.54 -12.48
C SER A 220 1.75 6.71 -11.84
N ALA A 221 0.61 6.53 -12.50
CA ALA A 221 -0.49 5.72 -11.98
C ALA A 221 -0.18 4.21 -12.00
N GLU A 222 0.60 3.74 -12.98
CA GLU A 222 1.09 2.36 -13.06
C GLU A 222 2.16 2.09 -12.00
N ILE A 223 3.07 3.05 -11.78
CA ILE A 223 4.07 2.99 -10.71
C ILE A 223 3.38 2.94 -9.35
N ALA A 224 2.41 3.83 -9.12
CA ALA A 224 1.61 3.81 -7.89
C ALA A 224 0.88 2.47 -7.72
N GLY A 225 0.37 1.87 -8.81
CA GLY A 225 -0.26 0.55 -8.79
C GLY A 225 0.68 -0.59 -8.41
N LEU A 226 1.92 -0.58 -8.90
CA LEU A 226 2.97 -1.50 -8.45
C LEU A 226 3.25 -1.33 -6.96
N CYS A 227 3.39 -0.08 -6.50
CA CYS A 227 3.67 0.21 -5.09
C CYS A 227 2.48 -0.15 -4.18
N ASP A 228 1.24 -0.02 -4.66
CA ASP A 228 0.05 -0.52 -3.98
C ASP A 228 0.14 -2.06 -3.82
N ASP A 229 0.49 -2.80 -4.88
CA ASP A 229 0.63 -4.26 -4.83
C ASP A 229 1.76 -4.69 -3.87
N LEU A 230 2.91 -4.00 -3.91
CA LEU A 230 4.02 -4.23 -2.98
C LEU A 230 3.60 -3.99 -1.53
N ALA A 231 2.94 -2.86 -1.25
CA ALA A 231 2.49 -2.51 0.10
C ALA A 231 1.46 -3.52 0.65
N LEU A 232 0.61 -4.10 -0.20
CA LEU A 232 -0.33 -5.15 0.19
C LEU A 232 0.41 -6.43 0.62
N HIS A 233 1.32 -6.91 -0.22
CA HIS A 233 2.01 -8.17 0.03
C HIS A 233 2.99 -8.10 1.20
N ASP A 234 3.70 -6.98 1.36
CA ASP A 234 4.52 -6.73 2.55
C ASP A 234 3.68 -6.67 3.84
N TRP A 235 2.50 -6.03 3.78
CA TRP A 235 1.57 -5.99 4.91
C TRP A 235 1.07 -7.39 5.28
N LEU A 236 0.75 -8.25 4.30
CA LEU A 236 0.32 -9.62 4.52
C LEU A 236 1.42 -10.44 5.21
N LEU A 237 2.66 -10.38 4.69
CA LEU A 237 3.82 -11.04 5.29
C LEU A 237 4.00 -10.58 6.74
N THR A 238 4.05 -9.27 6.97
CA THR A 238 4.26 -8.70 8.30
C THR A 238 3.16 -9.10 9.28
N THR A 239 1.90 -9.06 8.85
CA THR A 239 0.75 -9.39 9.69
C THR A 239 0.78 -10.85 10.10
N VAL A 240 1.02 -11.76 9.14
CA VAL A 240 1.08 -13.20 9.41
C VAL A 240 2.27 -13.57 10.29
N VAL A 241 3.46 -12.99 10.05
CA VAL A 241 4.63 -13.18 10.91
C VAL A 241 4.30 -12.81 12.35
N ARG A 242 3.69 -11.65 12.58
CA ARG A 242 3.34 -11.19 13.93
C ARG A 242 2.29 -12.04 14.62
N MET A 243 1.32 -12.57 13.88
CA MET A 243 0.36 -13.51 14.43
C MET A 243 1.06 -14.77 14.96
N LEU A 244 2.03 -15.30 14.20
CA LEU A 244 2.82 -16.47 14.61
C LEU A 244 3.77 -16.16 15.77
N ASP A 245 4.41 -15.00 15.77
CA ASP A 245 5.31 -14.58 16.85
C ASP A 245 4.55 -14.33 18.15
N GLY A 246 3.34 -13.76 18.08
CA GLY A 246 2.47 -13.55 19.25
C GLY A 246 2.05 -14.87 19.93
N ILE A 247 1.90 -15.94 19.14
CA ILE A 247 1.67 -17.29 19.64
C ILE A 247 2.94 -17.85 20.29
N ALA A 248 4.10 -17.69 19.65
CA ALA A 248 5.38 -18.16 20.19
C ALA A 248 5.77 -17.49 21.51
N LEU A 249 5.40 -16.21 21.68
CA LEU A 249 5.68 -15.42 22.88
C LEU A 249 4.64 -15.58 24.00
N GLY A 250 3.66 -16.49 23.85
CA GLY A 250 2.68 -16.80 24.90
C GLY A 250 1.81 -15.62 25.31
N SER A 251 1.43 -14.75 24.36
CA SER A 251 0.75 -13.49 24.68
C SER A 251 -0.73 -13.65 25.07
N GLY A 252 -0.90 -13.95 26.35
CA GLY A 252 -1.95 -13.44 27.24
C GLY A 252 -1.39 -13.41 28.66
N ALA A 253 -1.11 -12.23 29.23
CA ALA A 253 -0.52 -12.11 30.57
C ALA A 253 -1.42 -12.74 31.68
N PRO A 254 -0.86 -13.41 32.71
CA PRO A 254 -1.64 -13.97 33.82
C PRO A 254 -1.88 -12.92 34.94
N PRO A 255 -2.84 -13.16 35.84
CA PRO A 255 -2.48 -13.11 37.26
C PRO A 255 -2.78 -14.42 37.97
N ALA A 256 -1.76 -14.87 38.69
CA ALA A 256 -1.80 -15.73 39.87
C ALA A 256 -2.73 -16.97 39.86
N ARG A 257 -2.03 -18.12 39.81
CA ARG A 257 -2.39 -19.46 40.29
C ARG A 257 -2.99 -20.41 39.24
N THR A 258 -2.21 -21.47 39.05
CA THR A 258 -2.59 -22.82 38.62
C THR A 258 -2.93 -23.09 37.14
N ARG A 259 -1.99 -23.82 36.51
CA ARG A 259 -2.15 -25.13 35.82
C ARG A 259 -2.37 -25.18 34.29
N SER A 260 -1.51 -26.04 33.70
CA SER A 260 -1.80 -27.06 32.68
C SER A 260 -1.88 -26.65 31.20
N GLY A 261 -0.95 -27.16 30.38
CA GLY A 261 -0.87 -27.00 28.91
C GLY A 261 -2.01 -27.63 28.08
N ALA A 262 -3.21 -27.75 28.65
CA ALA A 262 -4.45 -28.11 27.95
C ALA A 262 -5.31 -26.89 27.59
N GLU A 263 -5.14 -25.74 28.27
CA GLU A 263 -5.92 -24.50 28.06
C GLU A 263 -5.39 -23.62 26.91
N ASP A 264 -4.13 -23.80 26.49
CA ASP A 264 -3.52 -23.01 25.39
C ASP A 264 -4.02 -23.41 23.99
N ARG A 265 -4.57 -24.63 23.82
CA ARG A 265 -5.02 -25.13 22.51
C ARG A 265 -6.17 -24.33 21.88
N PRO A 266 -7.29 -24.07 22.59
CA PRO A 266 -8.36 -23.23 22.03
C PRO A 266 -7.89 -21.82 21.72
N ALA A 267 -6.90 -21.28 22.43
CA ALA A 267 -6.35 -19.96 22.18
C ALA A 267 -5.56 -19.89 20.86
N VAL A 268 -4.73 -20.91 20.55
CA VAL A 268 -3.98 -20.98 19.27
C VAL A 268 -4.92 -21.10 18.07
N LEU A 269 -5.91 -21.99 18.14
CA LEU A 269 -6.89 -22.18 17.05
C LEU A 269 -7.70 -20.91 16.82
N THR A 270 -8.16 -20.25 17.89
CA THR A 270 -8.92 -18.98 17.80
C THR A 270 -8.07 -17.86 17.20
N THR A 271 -6.76 -17.85 17.47
CA THR A 271 -5.84 -16.83 16.95
C THR A 271 -5.51 -17.04 15.47
N LEU A 272 -5.29 -18.28 15.02
CA LEU A 272 -4.84 -18.57 13.66
C LEU A 272 -5.97 -18.68 12.62
N ARG A 273 -7.17 -19.10 13.05
CA ARG A 273 -8.30 -19.29 12.14
C ARG A 273 -8.63 -18.05 11.28
N PRO A 274 -8.65 -16.82 11.82
CA PRO A 274 -8.86 -15.61 11.01
C PRO A 274 -7.83 -15.41 9.89
N ALA A 275 -6.58 -15.86 10.05
CA ALA A 275 -5.60 -15.76 8.96
C ALA A 275 -6.01 -16.62 7.77
N VAL A 276 -6.45 -17.86 8.03
CA VAL A 276 -6.94 -18.79 6.98
C VAL A 276 -8.19 -18.23 6.30
N ASP A 277 -9.17 -17.80 7.10
CA ASP A 277 -10.48 -17.38 6.61
C ASP A 277 -10.42 -16.01 5.89
N HIS A 278 -9.46 -15.15 6.23
CA HIS A 278 -9.47 -13.75 5.78
C HIS A 278 -8.21 -13.24 5.09
N LEU A 279 -7.04 -13.85 5.30
CA LEU A 279 -5.76 -13.32 4.80
C LEU A 279 -5.11 -14.21 3.75
N LEU A 280 -5.17 -15.54 3.93
CA LEU A 280 -4.33 -16.44 3.12
C LEU A 280 -4.68 -16.42 1.62
N HIS A 281 -5.95 -16.20 1.29
CA HIS A 281 -6.44 -16.13 -0.09
C HIS A 281 -6.15 -14.79 -0.78
N LEU A 282 -5.66 -13.78 -0.03
CA LEU A 282 -5.34 -12.45 -0.57
C LEU A 282 -4.04 -12.43 -1.37
N TRP A 283 -3.20 -13.46 -1.23
CA TRP A 283 -1.89 -13.54 -1.87
C TRP A 283 -2.02 -13.80 -3.37
N MET A 284 -1.98 -12.73 -4.15
CA MET A 284 -2.07 -12.73 -5.61
C MET A 284 -0.96 -11.85 -6.20
N PRO A 285 0.32 -12.25 -6.05
CA PRO A 285 1.47 -11.44 -6.45
C PRO A 285 1.41 -11.15 -7.95
N ARG A 286 1.77 -9.92 -8.35
CA ARG A 286 1.83 -9.47 -9.76
C ARG A 286 0.47 -9.42 -10.47
N ALA A 287 -0.64 -9.79 -9.83
CA ALA A 287 -1.96 -9.86 -10.46
C ALA A 287 -2.43 -8.54 -11.09
N ARG A 288 -1.94 -7.40 -10.59
CA ARG A 288 -2.35 -6.05 -10.99
C ARG A 288 -1.17 -5.18 -11.40
N VAL A 289 0.00 -5.78 -11.60
CA VAL A 289 1.22 -5.07 -12.03
C VAL A 289 1.23 -4.95 -13.55
N ALA A 290 1.45 -3.74 -14.05
CA ALA A 290 1.59 -3.49 -15.48
C ALA A 290 2.74 -4.33 -16.06
N ALA A 291 2.58 -4.87 -17.26
CA ALA A 291 3.55 -5.78 -17.86
C ALA A 291 4.95 -5.15 -17.98
N ALA A 292 5.02 -3.85 -18.28
CA ALA A 292 6.27 -3.10 -18.36
C ALA A 292 7.03 -3.04 -17.02
N LEU A 293 6.33 -3.14 -15.89
CA LEU A 293 6.91 -3.08 -14.54
C LEU A 293 7.13 -4.46 -13.91
N ALA A 294 6.81 -5.54 -14.62
CA ALA A 294 7.00 -6.91 -14.13
C ALA A 294 8.43 -7.20 -13.61
N PRO A 295 9.53 -6.72 -14.25
CA PRO A 295 10.88 -6.96 -13.74
C PRO A 295 11.13 -6.44 -12.30
N LEU A 296 10.43 -5.37 -11.90
CA LEU A 296 10.51 -4.85 -10.52
C LEU A 296 9.91 -5.84 -9.50
N TRP A 297 8.85 -6.54 -9.89
CA TRP A 297 8.25 -7.58 -9.05
C TRP A 297 9.15 -8.82 -8.96
N GLU A 298 9.73 -9.25 -10.08
CA GLU A 298 10.63 -10.40 -10.10
C GLU A 298 11.85 -10.17 -9.18
N ALA A 299 12.37 -8.94 -9.09
CA ALA A 299 13.43 -8.61 -8.14
C ALA A 299 13.04 -8.92 -6.67
N LEU A 300 11.79 -8.67 -6.29
CA LEU A 300 11.26 -8.98 -4.95
C LEU A 300 11.06 -10.48 -4.73
N GLU A 301 10.71 -11.22 -5.78
CA GLU A 301 10.58 -12.69 -5.75
C GLU A 301 11.95 -13.38 -5.70
N GLU A 302 12.99 -12.78 -6.26
CA GLU A 302 14.35 -13.27 -6.11
C GLU A 302 14.90 -12.92 -4.72
N ARG A 303 14.83 -11.64 -4.34
CA ARG A 303 15.32 -11.10 -3.06
C ARG A 303 14.41 -9.97 -2.57
N PRO A 304 13.64 -10.19 -1.49
CA PRO A 304 13.87 -11.20 -0.45
C PRO A 304 13.11 -12.53 -0.61
N GLY A 305 12.36 -12.73 -1.70
CA GLY A 305 11.62 -13.97 -1.95
C GLY A 305 10.25 -14.00 -1.28
N PHE A 306 9.42 -13.00 -1.61
CA PHE A 306 8.09 -12.80 -1.05
C PHE A 306 7.22 -14.07 -1.09
N THR A 307 7.06 -14.69 -2.26
CA THR A 307 6.23 -15.89 -2.39
C THR A 307 6.81 -17.08 -1.64
N ARG A 308 8.15 -17.22 -1.59
CA ARG A 308 8.80 -18.28 -0.80
C ARG A 308 8.52 -18.09 0.69
N GLN A 309 8.66 -16.88 1.21
CA GLN A 309 8.35 -16.56 2.60
C GLN A 309 6.88 -16.84 2.92
N TRP A 310 5.97 -16.38 2.05
CA TRP A 310 4.53 -16.62 2.22
C TRP A 310 4.19 -18.11 2.30
N ARG A 311 4.72 -18.93 1.38
CA ARG A 311 4.49 -20.39 1.39
C ARG A 311 4.97 -21.03 2.69
N THR A 312 6.14 -20.63 3.19
CA THR A 312 6.66 -21.12 4.49
C THR A 312 5.73 -20.74 5.65
N LEU A 313 5.22 -19.51 5.67
CA LEU A 313 4.29 -19.04 6.71
C LEU A 313 2.95 -19.78 6.65
N VAL A 314 2.39 -19.97 5.45
CA VAL A 314 1.17 -20.75 5.22
C VAL A 314 1.34 -22.18 5.70
N GLN A 315 2.47 -22.81 5.36
CA GLN A 315 2.76 -24.18 5.81
C GLN A 315 2.84 -24.24 7.33
N ARG A 316 3.56 -23.30 7.96
CA ARG A 316 3.66 -23.23 9.42
C ARG A 316 2.30 -23.05 10.10
N ILE A 317 1.41 -22.22 9.56
CA ILE A 317 0.03 -22.08 10.07
C ILE A 317 -0.71 -23.42 9.99
N ARG A 318 -0.66 -24.09 8.82
CA ARG A 318 -1.33 -25.38 8.62
C ARG A 318 -0.81 -26.44 9.57
N ASP A 319 0.50 -26.49 9.79
CA ASP A 319 1.13 -27.44 10.73
C ASP A 319 0.67 -27.18 12.17
N GLN A 320 0.62 -25.91 12.61
CA GLN A 320 0.11 -25.55 13.94
C GLN A 320 -1.36 -25.96 14.10
N LEU A 321 -2.20 -25.69 13.10
CA LEU A 321 -3.61 -26.09 13.14
C LEU A 321 -3.76 -27.63 13.19
N ALA A 322 -2.97 -28.37 12.40
CA ALA A 322 -3.00 -29.84 12.39
C ALA A 322 -2.56 -30.42 13.74
N LEU A 323 -1.43 -29.94 14.30
CA LEU A 323 -0.93 -30.39 15.60
C LEU A 323 -1.95 -30.18 16.73
N HIS A 324 -2.71 -29.08 16.69
CA HIS A 324 -3.73 -28.78 17.69
C HIS A 324 -5.10 -29.42 17.41
N ALA A 325 -5.35 -29.94 16.20
CA ALA A 325 -6.57 -30.65 15.82
C ALA A 325 -6.51 -32.17 16.13
N VAL A 326 -5.33 -32.80 16.06
CA VAL A 326 -5.16 -34.27 16.23
C VAL A 326 -5.64 -34.83 17.60
N PRO A 327 -5.50 -34.15 18.75
CA PRO A 327 -5.99 -34.67 20.02
C PRO A 327 -7.53 -34.66 20.18
N ALA A 328 -8.27 -33.96 19.32
CA ALA A 328 -9.73 -33.94 19.35
C ALA A 328 -10.34 -35.29 18.92
N LEU A 329 -9.67 -36.01 18.01
CA LEU A 329 -10.11 -37.31 17.51
C LEU A 329 -9.85 -38.46 18.50
N TYR A 330 -8.85 -38.36 19.37
CA TYR A 330 -8.56 -39.40 20.35
C TYR A 330 -9.47 -39.36 21.58
N ARG A 331 -10.18 -38.25 21.83
CA ARG A 331 -11.09 -38.13 22.97
C ARG A 331 -12.51 -38.68 22.69
N GLU A 332 -12.86 -38.90 21.42
CA GLU A 332 -14.10 -39.58 21.03
C GLU A 332 -13.98 -41.13 21.06
N VAL A 333 -12.79 -41.66 21.34
CA VAL A 333 -12.51 -43.11 21.39
C VAL A 333 -12.12 -43.56 22.81
N GLU A 334 -12.73 -42.98 23.84
CA GLU A 334 -12.81 -43.64 25.15
C GLU A 334 -14.04 -44.58 25.14
N PRO A 335 -13.86 -45.91 25.19
CA PRO A 335 -15.00 -46.81 25.30
C PRO A 335 -15.68 -46.58 26.66
N ALA A 336 -16.99 -46.34 26.63
CA ALA A 336 -17.82 -46.35 27.84
C ALA A 336 -17.67 -47.72 28.56
N PRO A 337 -17.65 -47.73 29.91
CA PRO A 337 -17.31 -48.90 30.72
C PRO A 337 -18.26 -50.08 30.56
#